data_AF-A0A7K7VDW0-F1
#
_entry.id   AF-A0A7K7VDW0-F1
#
_cell.length_a   1.000
_cell.length_b   1.000
_cell.length_c   1.000
_cell.angle_alpha   90.00
_cell.angle_beta   90.00
_cell.angle_gamma   90.00
#
_symmetry.space_group_name_H-M   'P 1'
#
loop_
_entity.id
_entity.type
_entity.pdbx_description
1 polymer ?
#
loop_
_entity_poly.entity_id
_entity_poly.type
_entity_poly.pdbx_seq_one_letter_code
_entity_poly.pdbx_strand_id
1 'polypeptide(L)'
;FSHSPCQICTDILTCAYLCTCPLPSGWCFHCSIIFLPAQVIQAVFFGICVLTDLSSLLTKGNDSQEQERQLKKLISLRDWMMAVLAFPIGVFVVTMFWSIYIYDRELVYPKLLDNFIPAWLNHGMHTTVLPFILIEMRTTHHQYPSRSCGLAAVCTFAVGYILWVCWIHHVTGVWVYPLLEYLSPGVKIIFFAAVTIIINIFYLLGEVLNNYIWDTQK
;
A
#
# COMPACT_ATOMS: atom_id res chain seq x y z
N PHE A 1 7.09 -18.29 -14.48
CA PHE A 1 6.29 -17.98 -13.27
C PHE A 1 5.48 -16.71 -13.54
N SER A 2 4.38 -16.81 -14.29
CA SER A 2 3.44 -15.71 -14.49
C SER A 2 2.27 -15.90 -13.53
N HIS A 3 2.31 -15.27 -12.36
CA HIS A 3 1.06 -15.04 -11.64
C HIS A 3 0.34 -13.93 -12.38
N SER A 4 -0.81 -14.27 -12.96
CA SER A 4 -1.66 -13.31 -13.66
C SER A 4 -2.22 -12.31 -12.65
N PRO A 5 -2.53 -11.06 -13.06
CA PRO A 5 -3.20 -10.06 -12.22
C PRO A 5 -4.48 -10.57 -11.53
N CYS A 6 -5.09 -11.62 -12.10
CA CYS A 6 -6.24 -12.33 -11.58
C CYS A 6 -5.97 -13.01 -10.21
N GLN A 7 -4.76 -13.52 -9.98
CA GLN A 7 -4.39 -14.16 -8.70
C GLN A 7 -4.35 -13.13 -7.57
N ILE A 8 -3.88 -11.91 -7.84
CA ILE A 8 -3.75 -10.82 -6.87
C ILE A 8 -5.14 -10.30 -6.46
N CYS A 9 -6.06 -10.11 -7.42
CA CYS A 9 -7.45 -9.79 -7.10
C CYS A 9 -8.12 -10.88 -6.27
N THR A 10 -7.80 -12.15 -6.55
CA THR A 10 -8.33 -13.30 -5.79
C THR A 10 -7.77 -13.32 -4.37
N ASP A 11 -6.46 -13.09 -4.18
CA ASP A 11 -5.85 -13.03 -2.85
C ASP A 11 -6.37 -11.84 -2.04
N ILE A 12 -6.56 -10.67 -2.66
CA ILE A 12 -7.12 -9.48 -1.99
C ILE A 12 -8.60 -9.67 -1.64
N LEU A 13 -9.41 -10.22 -2.55
CA LEU A 13 -10.82 -10.55 -2.26
C LEU A 13 -10.92 -11.62 -1.18
N THR A 14 -10.06 -12.62 -1.22
CA THR A 14 -10.00 -13.68 -0.19
C THR A 14 -9.56 -13.10 1.16
N CYS A 15 -8.62 -12.14 1.19
CA CYS A 15 -8.24 -11.42 2.40
C CYS A 15 -9.35 -10.49 2.92
N ALA A 16 -10.05 -9.75 2.06
CA ALA A 16 -11.19 -8.94 2.44
C ALA A 16 -12.34 -9.81 3.00
N TYR A 17 -12.56 -10.99 2.42
CA TYR A 17 -13.52 -11.97 2.89
C TYR A 17 -13.06 -12.62 4.22
N LEU A 18 -11.77 -12.88 4.41
CA LEU A 18 -11.24 -13.47 5.65
C LEU A 18 -11.07 -12.44 6.77
N CYS A 19 -10.96 -11.14 6.48
CA CYS A 19 -11.17 -10.07 7.47
C CYS A 19 -12.64 -10.00 7.94
N THR A 20 -13.57 -10.73 7.33
CA THR A 20 -14.92 -10.97 7.88
C THR A 20 -15.05 -12.30 8.62
N CYS A 21 -13.96 -13.07 8.80
CA CYS A 21 -13.93 -14.21 9.72
C CYS A 21 -14.23 -13.75 11.16
N PRO A 22 -14.75 -14.65 12.02
CA PRO A 22 -15.09 -14.31 13.39
C PRO A 22 -13.82 -14.21 14.24
N LEU A 23 -12.97 -13.22 13.97
CA LEU A 23 -12.00 -12.75 14.93
C LEU A 23 -12.78 -12.19 16.14
N PRO A 24 -12.25 -12.30 17.37
CA PRO A 24 -12.84 -11.63 18.51
C PRO A 24 -13.03 -10.14 18.18
N SER A 25 -14.19 -9.58 18.51
CA SER A 25 -14.70 -8.30 18.00
C SER A 25 -13.70 -7.13 18.01
N GLY A 26 -12.81 -7.06 19.01
CA GLY A 26 -11.77 -6.03 19.10
C GLY A 26 -10.62 -6.18 18.10
N TRP A 27 -10.23 -7.40 17.75
CA TRP A 27 -9.10 -7.66 16.84
C TRP A 27 -9.48 -7.50 15.37
N CYS A 28 -10.73 -7.84 15.03
CA CYS A 28 -11.27 -7.62 13.70
C CYS A 28 -11.24 -6.13 13.33
N PHE A 29 -11.64 -5.27 14.28
CA PHE A 29 -11.61 -3.82 14.14
C PHE A 29 -10.18 -3.27 13.98
N HIS A 30 -9.23 -3.73 14.81
CA HIS A 30 -7.83 -3.29 14.75
C HIS A 30 -7.14 -3.68 13.43
N CYS A 31 -7.18 -4.97 13.06
CA CYS A 31 -6.56 -5.46 11.83
C CYS A 31 -7.15 -4.76 10.59
N SER A 32 -8.46 -4.50 10.61
CA SER A 32 -9.13 -3.78 9.53
C SER A 32 -8.57 -2.38 9.31
N ILE A 33 -8.34 -1.63 10.39
CA ILE A 33 -7.91 -0.23 10.30
C ILE A 33 -6.42 -0.11 9.95
N ILE A 34 -5.60 -1.03 10.44
CA ILE A 34 -4.15 -1.00 10.21
C ILE A 34 -3.80 -1.45 8.79
N PHE A 35 -4.37 -2.56 8.32
CA PHE A 35 -3.85 -3.26 7.14
C PHE A 35 -4.70 -3.10 5.88
N LEU A 36 -6.03 -2.98 6.00
CA LEU A 36 -6.90 -2.86 4.83
C LEU A 36 -6.57 -1.64 3.96
N PRO A 37 -6.22 -0.44 4.48
CA PRO A 37 -5.95 0.70 3.61
C PRO A 37 -4.84 0.41 2.60
N ALA A 38 -3.77 -0.27 3.03
CA ALA A 38 -2.69 -0.66 2.14
C ALA A 38 -3.13 -1.69 1.11
N GLN A 39 -3.89 -2.71 1.51
CA GLN A 39 -4.42 -3.73 0.58
C GLN A 39 -5.40 -3.13 -0.44
N VAL A 40 -6.26 -2.20 -0.01
CA VAL A 40 -7.19 -1.49 -0.90
C VAL A 40 -6.42 -0.67 -1.93
N ILE A 41 -5.38 0.06 -1.51
CA ILE A 41 -4.53 0.82 -2.43
C ILE A 41 -3.93 -0.11 -3.49
N GLN A 42 -3.39 -1.27 -3.08
CA GLN A 42 -2.83 -2.25 -4.02
C GLN A 42 -3.90 -2.81 -4.96
N ALA A 43 -5.08 -3.16 -4.44
CA ALA A 43 -6.17 -3.70 -5.26
C ALA A 43 -6.61 -2.70 -6.34
N VAL A 44 -6.80 -1.44 -5.95
CA VAL A 44 -7.18 -0.38 -6.87
C VAL A 44 -6.07 -0.14 -7.90
N PHE A 45 -4.80 -0.15 -7.46
CA PHE A 45 -3.66 -0.02 -8.36
C PHE A 45 -3.60 -1.13 -9.41
N PHE A 46 -3.65 -2.41 -8.99
CA PHE A 46 -3.65 -3.54 -9.93
C PHE A 46 -4.90 -3.54 -10.83
N GLY A 47 -6.05 -3.12 -10.31
CA GLY A 47 -7.26 -2.90 -11.11
C GLY A 47 -7.03 -1.88 -12.22
N ILE A 48 -6.38 -0.75 -11.91
CA ILE A 48 -6.02 0.27 -12.89
C ILE A 48 -4.99 -0.25 -13.89
N CYS A 49 -3.99 -1.05 -13.48
CA CYS A 49 -3.05 -1.68 -14.41
C CYS A 49 -3.77 -2.58 -15.42
N VAL A 50 -4.67 -3.47 -14.95
CA VAL A 50 -5.45 -4.35 -15.82
C VAL A 50 -6.34 -3.54 -16.76
N LEU A 51 -7.02 -2.50 -16.27
CA LEU A 51 -7.84 -1.62 -17.10
C LEU A 51 -7.00 -0.89 -18.15
N THR A 52 -5.77 -0.48 -17.80
CA THR A 52 -4.83 0.17 -18.71
C THR A 52 -4.41 -0.77 -19.83
N ASP A 53 -4.04 -2.00 -19.49
CA ASP A 53 -3.59 -2.99 -20.45
C ASP A 53 -4.72 -3.39 -21.41
N LEU A 54 -5.91 -3.68 -20.88
CA LEU A 54 -7.10 -3.98 -21.68
C LEU A 54 -7.46 -2.81 -22.60
N SER A 55 -7.44 -1.58 -22.08
CA SER A 55 -7.72 -0.38 -22.87
C SER A 55 -6.67 -0.20 -23.98
N SER A 56 -5.40 -0.45 -23.70
CA SER A 56 -4.33 -0.38 -24.71
C SER A 56 -4.51 -1.40 -25.84
N LEU A 57 -4.98 -2.61 -25.51
CA LEU A 57 -5.25 -3.66 -26.49
C LEU A 57 -6.45 -3.31 -27.37
N LEU A 58 -7.51 -2.73 -26.79
CA LEU A 58 -8.70 -2.32 -27.52
C LEU A 58 -8.43 -1.10 -28.42
N THR A 59 -7.64 -0.12 -27.96
CA THR A 59 -7.28 1.07 -28.75
C THR A 59 -6.39 0.73 -29.94
N LYS A 60 -5.52 -0.29 -29.85
CA LYS A 60 -4.68 -0.73 -30.99
C LYS A 60 -5.49 -1.16 -32.23
N GLY A 61 -6.77 -1.49 -32.08
CA GLY A 61 -7.66 -1.86 -33.19
C GLY A 61 -8.65 -0.79 -33.62
N ASN A 62 -8.69 0.38 -32.98
CA ASN A 62 -9.76 1.37 -33.16
C ASN A 62 -9.22 2.82 -33.07
N ASP A 63 -9.30 3.58 -34.18
CA ASP A 63 -8.77 4.96 -34.31
C ASP A 63 -9.65 6.03 -33.64
N SER A 64 -10.20 5.77 -32.45
CA SER A 64 -11.01 6.76 -31.75
C SER A 64 -10.14 7.66 -30.85
N GLN A 65 -10.07 8.96 -31.20
CA GLN A 65 -9.28 9.94 -30.44
C GLN A 65 -9.70 10.04 -28.96
N GLU A 66 -10.99 9.82 -28.65
CA GLU A 66 -11.48 9.85 -27.28
C GLU A 66 -10.93 8.68 -26.46
N GLN A 67 -10.85 7.47 -27.01
CA GLN A 67 -10.25 6.33 -26.29
C GLN A 67 -8.77 6.55 -26.01
N GLU A 68 -8.02 7.12 -26.96
CA GLU A 68 -6.61 7.45 -26.76
C GLU A 68 -6.42 8.48 -25.62
N ARG A 69 -7.29 9.47 -25.52
CA ARG A 69 -7.27 10.46 -24.43
C ARG A 69 -7.57 9.82 -23.07
N GLN A 70 -8.56 8.91 -23.00
CA GLN A 70 -8.88 8.18 -21.78
C GLN A 70 -7.74 7.25 -21.36
N LEU A 71 -7.11 6.56 -22.32
CA LEU A 71 -5.94 5.72 -22.07
C LEU A 71 -4.77 6.51 -21.48
N LYS A 72 -4.47 7.70 -22.03
CA LYS A 72 -3.42 8.58 -21.47
C LYS A 72 -3.70 9.01 -20.04
N LYS A 73 -4.96 9.35 -19.70
CA LYS A 73 -5.36 9.67 -18.32
C LYS A 73 -5.19 8.47 -17.40
N LEU A 74 -5.56 7.27 -17.86
CA LEU A 74 -5.45 6.05 -17.07
C LEU A 74 -4.00 5.65 -16.80
N ILE A 75 -3.13 5.76 -17.82
CA ILE A 75 -1.68 5.59 -17.68
C ILE A 75 -1.10 6.60 -16.67
N SER A 76 -1.49 7.88 -16.80
CA SER A 76 -1.03 8.92 -15.87
C SER A 76 -1.51 8.67 -14.43
N LEU A 77 -2.74 8.19 -14.25
CA LEU A 77 -3.28 7.83 -12.94
C LEU A 77 -2.54 6.62 -12.36
N ARG A 78 -2.30 5.58 -13.17
CA ARG A 78 -1.53 4.39 -12.80
C ARG A 78 -0.14 4.79 -12.29
N ASP A 79 0.59 5.58 -13.06
CA ASP A 79 1.95 5.99 -12.73
C ASP A 79 1.99 6.87 -11.47
N TRP A 80 1.05 7.80 -11.34
CA TRP A 80 0.92 8.62 -10.13
C TRP A 80 0.60 7.77 -8.90
N MET A 81 -0.35 6.84 -9.00
CA MET A 81 -0.72 5.95 -7.90
C MET A 81 0.43 5.02 -7.51
N MET A 82 1.17 4.50 -8.48
CA MET A 82 2.37 3.70 -8.24
C MET A 82 3.39 4.48 -7.42
N ALA A 83 3.73 5.68 -7.88
CA ALA A 83 4.77 6.51 -7.30
C ALA A 83 4.40 7.04 -5.90
N VAL A 84 3.17 7.55 -5.73
CA VAL A 84 2.76 8.28 -4.51
C VAL A 84 2.16 7.36 -3.45
N LEU A 85 1.48 6.29 -3.84
CA LEU A 85 0.73 5.44 -2.91
C LEU A 85 1.27 4.01 -2.88
N ALA A 86 1.21 3.29 -3.99
CA ALA A 86 1.46 1.85 -3.98
C ALA A 86 2.87 1.50 -3.49
N PHE A 87 3.90 2.16 -4.03
CA PHE A 87 5.28 1.90 -3.65
C PHE A 87 5.63 2.35 -2.22
N PRO A 88 5.55 3.65 -1.85
CA PRO A 88 6.02 4.10 -0.54
C PRO A 88 5.20 3.52 0.61
N ILE A 89 3.86 3.38 0.46
CA ILE A 89 3.02 2.76 1.50
C ILE A 89 3.29 1.25 1.56
N GLY A 90 3.43 0.58 0.42
CA GLY A 90 3.71 -0.86 0.35
C GLY A 90 5.02 -1.21 1.06
N VAL A 91 6.12 -0.51 0.73
CA VAL A 91 7.42 -0.71 1.38
C VAL A 91 7.33 -0.39 2.88
N PHE A 92 6.66 0.69 3.27
CA PHE A 92 6.50 1.06 4.67
C PHE A 92 5.79 -0.02 5.48
N VAL A 93 4.64 -0.51 5.00
CA VAL A 93 3.84 -1.53 5.71
C VAL A 93 4.62 -2.83 5.86
N VAL A 94 5.25 -3.31 4.80
CA VAL A 94 6.07 -4.54 4.85
C VAL A 94 7.23 -4.37 5.83
N THR A 95 7.97 -3.25 5.73
CA THR A 95 9.13 -2.99 6.59
C THR A 95 8.73 -2.90 8.07
N MET A 96 7.70 -2.12 8.38
CA MET A 96 7.22 -1.93 9.75
C MET A 96 6.63 -3.21 10.34
N PHE A 97 5.80 -3.92 9.57
CA PHE A 97 5.19 -5.17 10.03
C PHE A 97 6.26 -6.19 10.40
N TRP A 98 7.20 -6.50 9.50
CA TRP A 98 8.21 -7.51 9.76
C TRP A 98 9.22 -7.09 10.83
N SER A 99 9.57 -5.79 10.89
CA SER A 99 10.46 -5.28 11.94
C SER A 99 9.84 -5.47 13.33
N ILE A 100 8.56 -5.11 13.50
CA ILE A 100 7.87 -5.30 14.78
C ILE A 100 7.60 -6.79 15.02
N TYR A 101 7.21 -7.55 14.01
CA TYR A 101 6.95 -8.99 14.13
C TYR A 101 8.17 -9.76 14.62
N ILE A 102 9.37 -9.42 14.14
CA ILE A 102 10.62 -10.05 14.58
C ILE A 102 11.00 -9.60 16.00
N TYR A 103 10.75 -8.34 16.34
CA TYR A 103 11.05 -7.81 17.67
C TYR A 103 10.12 -8.34 18.75
N ASP A 104 8.81 -8.12 18.59
CA ASP A 104 7.75 -8.67 19.40
C ASP A 104 6.46 -8.77 18.57
N ARG A 105 6.21 -10.00 18.12
CA ARG A 105 5.05 -10.36 17.33
C ARG A 105 3.72 -9.99 17.98
N GLU A 106 3.60 -10.02 19.30
CA GLU A 106 2.33 -9.77 20.00
C GLU A 106 1.82 -8.32 19.80
N LEU A 107 2.70 -7.39 19.41
CA LEU A 107 2.35 -5.98 19.16
C LEU A 107 1.57 -5.76 17.86
N VAL A 108 1.72 -6.64 16.87
CA VAL A 108 1.12 -6.48 15.53
C VAL A 108 0.32 -7.70 15.08
N TYR A 109 0.65 -8.88 15.59
CA TYR A 109 0.02 -10.13 15.23
C TYR A 109 0.07 -11.11 16.42
N PRO A 110 -0.85 -11.03 17.40
CA PRO A 110 -0.84 -11.93 18.55
C PRO A 110 -1.06 -13.39 18.14
N LYS A 111 -0.52 -14.33 18.92
CA LYS A 111 -0.62 -15.78 18.64
C LYS A 111 -2.05 -16.28 18.49
N LEU A 112 -3.02 -15.61 19.10
CA LEU A 112 -4.44 -15.94 18.94
C LEU A 112 -4.88 -15.95 17.47
N LEU A 113 -4.28 -15.09 16.63
CA LEU A 113 -4.58 -15.00 15.21
C LEU A 113 -4.11 -16.22 14.42
N ASP A 114 -3.12 -16.99 14.90
CA ASP A 114 -2.66 -18.22 14.22
C ASP A 114 -3.76 -19.28 14.09
N ASN A 115 -4.76 -19.23 14.98
CA ASN A 115 -5.90 -20.14 14.94
C ASN A 115 -6.91 -19.80 13.82
N PHE A 116 -6.85 -18.58 13.28
CA PHE A 116 -7.80 -18.06 12.29
C PHE A 116 -7.14 -17.76 10.94
N ILE A 117 -5.92 -17.24 10.98
CA ILE A 117 -5.17 -16.77 9.82
C ILE A 117 -3.92 -17.66 9.71
N PRO A 118 -3.88 -18.59 8.74
CA PRO A 118 -2.72 -19.44 8.55
C PRO A 118 -1.50 -18.63 8.08
N ALA A 119 -0.30 -19.13 8.36
CA ALA A 119 0.95 -18.43 8.08
C ALA A 119 1.11 -18.01 6.60
N TRP A 120 0.64 -18.83 5.65
CA TRP A 120 0.70 -18.48 4.22
C TRP A 120 -0.14 -17.24 3.90
N LEU A 121 -1.29 -17.07 4.55
CA LEU A 121 -2.17 -15.93 4.36
C LEU A 121 -1.58 -14.68 5.00
N ASN A 122 -0.97 -14.82 6.18
CA ASN A 122 -0.21 -13.74 6.82
C ASN A 122 0.93 -13.23 5.92
N HIS A 123 1.72 -14.15 5.34
CA HIS A 123 2.72 -13.78 4.33
C HIS A 123 2.09 -13.19 3.06
N GLY A 124 0.96 -13.73 2.62
CA GLY A 124 0.10 -13.16 1.57
C GLY A 124 -0.16 -11.68 1.80
N MET A 125 -0.74 -11.33 2.94
CA MET A 125 -1.16 -9.96 3.25
C MET A 125 0.00 -8.99 3.50
N HIS A 126 1.12 -9.46 4.04
CA HIS A 126 2.18 -8.58 4.56
C HIS A 126 3.55 -8.74 3.90
N THR A 127 3.70 -9.66 2.95
CA THR A 127 4.94 -9.81 2.16
C THR A 127 4.67 -9.61 0.68
N THR A 128 3.62 -10.20 0.13
CA THR A 128 3.44 -10.31 -1.34
C THR A 128 3.27 -8.96 -2.04
N VAL A 129 2.77 -7.95 -1.32
CA VAL A 129 2.65 -6.57 -1.81
C VAL A 129 3.98 -6.07 -2.40
N LEU A 130 5.11 -6.29 -1.72
CA LEU A 130 6.39 -5.74 -2.15
C LEU A 130 6.94 -6.41 -3.43
N PRO A 131 7.03 -7.75 -3.54
CA PRO A 131 7.41 -8.41 -4.79
C PRO A 131 6.55 -8.00 -5.98
N PHE A 132 5.23 -7.87 -5.84
CA PHE A 132 4.38 -7.50 -6.97
C PHE A 132 4.62 -6.07 -7.45
N ILE A 133 4.76 -5.11 -6.54
CA ILE A 133 5.13 -3.73 -6.87
C ILE A 133 6.50 -3.69 -7.57
N LEU A 134 7.48 -4.46 -7.08
CA LEU A 134 8.81 -4.49 -7.68
C LEU A 134 8.81 -5.12 -9.08
N ILE A 135 8.01 -6.16 -9.29
CA ILE A 135 7.80 -6.76 -10.62
C ILE A 135 7.16 -5.72 -11.55
N GLU A 136 6.10 -5.04 -11.11
CA GLU A 136 5.43 -4.02 -11.91
C GLU A 136 6.39 -2.88 -12.29
N MET A 137 7.18 -2.37 -11.34
CA MET A 137 8.19 -1.34 -11.61
C MET A 137 9.30 -1.82 -12.57
N ARG A 138 9.57 -3.14 -12.59
CA ARG A 138 10.51 -3.77 -13.53
C ARG A 138 9.93 -3.97 -14.92
N THR A 139 8.63 -4.23 -15.04
CA THR A 139 7.96 -4.50 -16.31
C THR A 139 7.43 -3.25 -16.99
N THR A 140 7.08 -2.23 -16.21
CA THR A 140 6.48 -0.99 -16.67
C THR A 140 7.32 0.21 -16.23
N HIS A 141 7.70 1.07 -17.16
CA HIS A 141 8.33 2.34 -16.83
C HIS A 141 7.25 3.33 -16.37
N HIS A 142 7.30 3.70 -15.09
CA HIS A 142 6.36 4.66 -14.53
C HIS A 142 6.94 6.07 -14.54
N GLN A 143 6.15 7.04 -14.99
CA GLN A 143 6.52 8.44 -14.91
C GLN A 143 6.21 8.99 -13.52
N TYR A 144 7.26 9.23 -12.74
CA TYR A 144 7.10 9.89 -11.43
C TYR A 144 6.69 11.35 -11.63
N PRO A 145 5.79 11.90 -10.78
CA PRO A 145 5.52 13.34 -10.76
C PRO A 145 6.78 14.11 -10.35
N SER A 146 6.76 15.44 -10.50
CA SER A 146 7.87 16.25 -9.99
C SER A 146 8.11 15.99 -8.50
N ARG A 147 9.37 15.91 -8.08
CA ARG A 147 9.76 15.56 -6.70
C ARG A 147 8.99 16.32 -5.63
N SER A 148 8.86 17.63 -5.78
CA SER A 148 8.12 18.46 -4.83
C SER A 148 6.63 18.11 -4.78
N CYS A 149 6.01 17.86 -5.93
CA CYS A 149 4.61 17.44 -6.02
C CYS A 149 4.40 16.06 -5.41
N GLY A 150 5.28 15.09 -5.73
CA GLY A 150 5.22 13.74 -5.18
C GLY A 150 5.40 13.72 -3.67
N LEU A 151 6.43 14.39 -3.14
CA LEU A 151 6.65 14.51 -1.71
C LEU A 151 5.48 15.21 -1.00
N ALA A 152 4.94 16.29 -1.58
CA ALA A 152 3.77 16.96 -1.02
C ALA A 152 2.54 16.04 -0.99
N ALA A 153 2.32 15.24 -2.04
CA ALA A 153 1.22 14.29 -2.10
C ALA A 153 1.37 13.15 -1.08
N VAL A 154 2.55 12.55 -0.97
CA VAL A 154 2.86 11.52 0.03
C VAL A 154 2.69 12.07 1.45
N CYS A 155 3.19 13.29 1.71
CA CYS A 155 3.04 13.97 3.00
C CYS A 155 1.57 14.23 3.32
N THR A 156 0.79 14.73 2.35
CA THR A 156 -0.64 14.98 2.52
C THR A 156 -1.39 13.70 2.87
N PHE A 157 -1.08 12.59 2.19
CA PHE A 157 -1.66 11.29 2.49
C PHE A 157 -1.29 10.79 3.88
N ALA A 158 -0.01 10.90 4.27
CA ALA A 158 0.47 10.50 5.59
C ALA A 158 -0.22 11.30 6.72
N VAL A 159 -0.31 12.62 6.58
CA VAL A 159 -1.01 13.49 7.54
C VAL A 159 -2.50 13.15 7.58
N GLY A 160 -3.14 12.91 6.43
CA GLY A 160 -4.53 12.47 6.37
C GLY A 160 -4.78 11.17 7.15
N TYR A 161 -3.89 10.19 7.01
CA TYR A 161 -3.96 8.94 7.77
C TYR A 161 -3.75 9.15 9.28
N ILE A 162 -2.77 9.98 9.66
CA ILE A 162 -2.53 10.32 11.08
C ILE A 162 -3.77 10.99 11.69
N LEU A 163 -4.37 11.96 10.99
CA LEU A 163 -5.60 12.62 11.43
C LEU A 163 -6.75 11.62 11.58
N TRP A 164 -6.86 10.66 10.66
CA TRP A 164 -7.87 9.60 10.75
C TRP A 164 -7.64 8.68 11.96
N VAL A 165 -6.40 8.29 12.25
CA VAL A 165 -6.06 7.50 13.44
C VAL A 165 -6.37 8.27 14.73
N CYS A 166 -6.03 9.56 14.78
CA CYS A 166 -6.37 10.44 15.90
C CYS A 166 -7.88 10.60 16.06
N TRP A 167 -8.63 10.71 14.96
CA TRP A 167 -10.09 10.78 14.96
C TRP A 167 -10.70 9.48 15.52
N ILE A 168 -10.20 8.31 15.12
CA ILE A 168 -10.67 7.03 15.67
C ILE A 168 -10.49 7.02 17.18
N HIS A 169 -9.30 7.34 17.69
CA HIS A 169 -9.06 7.41 19.13
C HIS A 169 -9.98 8.42 19.83
N HIS A 170 -10.24 9.58 19.20
CA HIS A 170 -11.17 10.57 19.76
C HIS A 170 -12.59 10.01 19.93
N VAL A 171 -13.05 9.17 19.00
CA VAL A 171 -14.41 8.60 19.02
C VAL A 171 -14.50 7.33 19.87
N THR A 172 -13.50 6.45 19.81
CA THR A 172 -13.54 5.13 20.46
C THR A 172 -12.86 5.10 21.82
N GLY A 173 -12.00 6.08 22.12
CA GLY A 173 -11.12 6.07 23.29
C GLY A 173 -9.98 5.05 23.21
N VAL A 174 -9.78 4.38 22.07
CA VAL A 174 -8.79 3.32 21.89
C VAL A 174 -7.88 3.67 20.72
N TRP A 175 -6.57 3.59 20.93
CA TRP A 175 -5.61 3.75 19.84
C TRP A 175 -5.64 2.56 18.90
N VAL A 176 -5.60 2.84 17.60
CA VAL A 176 -5.43 1.87 16.51
C VAL A 176 -4.11 1.11 16.62
N TYR A 177 -3.10 1.74 17.22
CA TYR A 177 -1.80 1.14 17.46
C TYR A 177 -1.57 1.12 18.96
N PRO A 178 -1.55 -0.05 19.62
CA PRO A 178 -1.38 -0.15 21.07
C PRO A 178 -0.12 0.57 21.57
N LEU A 179 0.95 0.62 20.76
CA LEU A 179 2.17 1.38 21.03
C LEU A 179 1.87 2.86 21.40
N LEU A 180 0.90 3.49 20.73
CA LEU A 180 0.57 4.90 20.96
C LEU A 180 0.00 5.15 22.36
N GLU A 181 -0.66 4.17 22.98
CA GLU A 181 -1.18 4.29 24.35
C GLU A 181 -0.03 4.61 25.34
N TYR A 182 1.12 3.95 25.16
CA TYR A 182 2.27 4.07 26.06
C TYR A 182 3.12 5.33 25.85
N LEU A 183 2.91 6.06 24.75
CA LEU A 183 3.73 7.24 24.43
C LEU A 183 3.15 8.51 25.05
N SER A 184 4.00 9.39 25.59
CA SER A 184 3.56 10.73 25.99
C SER A 184 3.15 11.58 24.76
N PRO A 185 2.33 12.64 24.91
CA PRO A 185 1.89 13.46 23.78
C PRO A 185 3.05 14.04 22.95
N GLY A 186 4.14 14.48 23.60
CA GLY A 186 5.33 14.97 22.90
C GLY A 186 6.02 13.89 22.06
N VAL A 187 6.12 12.67 22.59
CA VAL A 187 6.73 11.54 21.87
C VAL A 187 5.84 11.09 20.71
N LYS A 188 4.51 11.15 20.84
CA LYS A 188 3.58 10.89 19.72
C LYS A 188 3.81 11.83 18.53
N ILE A 189 4.02 13.13 18.80
CA ILE A 189 4.30 14.12 17.74
C ILE A 189 5.60 13.77 17.02
N ILE A 190 6.66 13.44 17.77
CA ILE A 190 7.95 13.03 17.21
C ILE A 190 7.78 11.75 16.38
N PHE A 191 7.02 10.77 16.88
CA PHE A 191 6.73 9.52 16.17
C PHE A 191 6.00 9.76 14.83
N PHE A 192 4.95 10.58 14.83
CA PHE A 192 4.23 10.93 13.61
C PHE A 192 5.08 11.71 12.60
N ALA A 193 5.91 12.63 13.08
CA ALA A 193 6.87 13.33 12.23
C ALA A 193 7.90 12.36 11.62
N ALA A 194 8.45 11.45 12.42
CA ALA A 194 9.41 10.45 11.97
C ALA A 194 8.80 9.52 10.91
N VAL A 195 7.59 8.99 11.12
CA VAL A 195 6.87 8.16 10.14
C VAL A 195 6.65 8.93 8.84
N THR A 196 6.26 10.21 8.92
CA THR A 196 6.07 11.07 7.74
C THR A 196 7.39 11.28 6.99
N ILE A 197 8.51 11.43 7.68
CA ILE A 197 9.83 11.54 7.04
C ILE A 197 10.21 10.22 6.36
N ILE A 198 10.06 9.08 7.05
CA ILE A 198 10.40 7.75 6.53
C ILE A 198 9.64 7.45 5.24
N ILE A 199 8.35 7.74 5.18
CA ILE A 199 7.53 7.45 4.00
C ILE A 199 7.92 8.32 2.78
N ASN A 200 8.38 9.55 3.03
CA ASN A 200 8.97 10.41 2.01
C ASN A 200 10.33 9.89 1.53
N ILE A 201 11.14 9.30 2.42
CA ILE A 201 12.38 8.60 2.03
C ILE A 201 12.04 7.41 1.12
N PHE A 202 10.99 6.64 1.41
CA PHE A 202 10.57 5.55 0.54
C PHE A 202 10.08 6.03 -0.84
N TYR A 203 9.44 7.19 -0.93
CA TYR A 203 9.12 7.81 -2.22
C TYR A 203 10.40 8.10 -3.04
N LEU A 204 11.42 8.71 -2.42
CA LEU A 204 12.69 8.99 -3.08
C LEU A 204 13.41 7.70 -3.51
N LEU A 205 13.38 6.67 -2.67
CA LEU A 205 13.92 5.35 -2.99
C LEU A 205 13.20 4.74 -4.19
N GLY A 206 11.88 4.88 -4.29
CA GLY A 206 11.09 4.43 -5.43
C GLY A 206 11.46 5.15 -6.72
N GLU A 207 11.64 6.48 -6.66
CA GLU A 207 12.07 7.28 -7.80
C GLU A 207 13.47 6.85 -8.29
N VAL A 208 14.43 6.70 -7.37
CA VAL A 208 15.80 6.26 -7.70
C VAL A 208 15.79 4.84 -8.28
N LEU A 209 15.01 3.93 -7.69
CA LEU A 209 14.91 2.55 -8.15
C LEU A 209 14.30 2.47 -9.56
N ASN A 210 13.22 3.21 -9.81
CA ASN A 210 12.57 3.28 -11.11
C ASN A 210 13.55 3.82 -12.17
N ASN A 211 14.23 4.94 -11.89
CA ASN A 211 15.21 5.50 -12.82
C ASN A 211 16.38 4.55 -13.06
N TYR A 212 16.91 3.91 -12.02
CA TYR A 212 18.00 2.94 -12.17
C TYR A 212 17.59 1.76 -13.06
N ILE A 213 16.40 1.19 -12.88
CA ILE A 213 15.92 0.06 -13.68
C ILE A 213 15.88 0.40 -15.17
N TRP A 214 15.43 1.62 -15.51
CA TRP A 214 15.09 2.01 -16.88
C TRP A 214 16.18 2.83 -17.59
N ASP A 215 17.04 3.56 -16.86
CA ASP A 215 18.23 4.21 -17.45
C ASP A 215 19.33 3.20 -17.78
N THR A 216 19.40 2.06 -17.09
CA THR A 216 20.32 0.96 -17.45
C THR A 216 19.91 0.24 -18.74
N GLN A 217 18.73 0.54 -19.30
CA GLN A 217 18.26 -0.02 -20.58
C GLN A 217 18.48 0.93 -21.78
N LYS A 218 19.09 2.10 -21.58
CA LYS A 218 19.56 2.99 -22.65
C LYS A 218 21.03 2.71 -22.97
#